data_AF-A0A161YG94-F1
#
_entry.id   AF-A0A161YG94-F1
#
_cell.length_a   1.000
_cell.length_b   1.000
_cell.length_c   1.000
_cell.angle_alpha   90.00
_cell.angle_beta   90.00
_cell.angle_gamma   90.00
#
_symmetry.space_group_name_H-M   'P 1'
#
loop_
_entity.id
_entity.type
_entity.pdbx_description
1 polymer ?
#
loop_
_entity_poly.entity_id
_entity_poly.type
_entity_poly.pdbx_seq_one_letter_code
_entity_poly.pdbx_strand_id
1 'polypeptide(L)'
;MIYGETGTGKELFAQSIHNGSRRANMPFVSVNCAALSETLLESELFGYEEGSFTGAVRGGKKGLFELAHGGTLFLDEIGEISLGFQSKLLRVLQEKEIRKIGGGKVIPINVRIICATNRNLFEEVEEERFREDLYYRLSSLELDLIPLRLRKKDIIPMAISFLNEECIKENKKLYWSNDSIFNGY
;
A
#
# COMPACT_ATOMS: atom_id res chain seq x y z
N MET A 1 7.86 -5.40 -4.76
CA MET A 1 7.23 -4.28 -5.47
C MET A 1 6.06 -4.77 -6.30
N ILE A 2 4.96 -4.02 -6.35
CA ILE A 2 3.83 -4.24 -7.27
C ILE A 2 3.74 -3.04 -8.19
N TYR A 3 3.97 -3.23 -9.48
CA TYR A 3 3.80 -2.21 -10.50
C TYR A 3 2.41 -2.33 -11.12
N GLY A 4 1.83 -1.20 -11.50
CA GLY A 4 0.58 -1.18 -12.24
C GLY A 4 -0.05 0.20 -12.28
N GLU A 5 -0.82 0.45 -13.34
CA GLU A 5 -1.57 1.68 -13.51
C GLU A 5 -2.55 1.91 -12.35
N THR A 6 -2.94 3.17 -12.14
CA THR A 6 -3.97 3.52 -11.17
C THR A 6 -5.27 2.77 -11.45
N GLY A 7 -5.87 2.18 -10.41
CA GLY A 7 -7.12 1.40 -10.54
C GLY A 7 -6.94 -0.04 -11.03
N THR A 8 -5.73 -0.56 -11.20
CA THR A 8 -5.50 -1.98 -11.60
C THR A 8 -5.74 -2.99 -10.47
N GLY A 9 -5.94 -2.52 -9.23
CA GLY A 9 -6.22 -3.35 -8.05
C GLY A 9 -4.97 -3.72 -7.24
N LYS A 10 -3.93 -2.88 -7.22
CA LYS A 10 -2.66 -3.14 -6.51
C LYS A 10 -2.86 -3.55 -5.05
N GLU A 11 -3.77 -2.88 -4.33
CA GLU A 11 -4.09 -3.23 -2.93
C GLU A 11 -4.72 -4.63 -2.79
N LEU A 12 -5.63 -5.04 -3.68
CA LEU A 12 -6.22 -6.38 -3.66
C LEU A 12 -5.16 -7.47 -3.85
N PHE A 13 -4.17 -7.22 -4.72
CA PHE A 13 -3.04 -8.12 -4.87
C PHE A 13 -2.15 -8.16 -3.62
N ALA A 14 -1.89 -7.00 -3.00
CA ALA A 14 -1.14 -6.95 -1.74
C ALA A 14 -1.83 -7.72 -0.61
N GLN A 15 -3.15 -7.57 -0.47
CA GLN A 15 -3.96 -8.33 0.48
C GLN A 15 -3.94 -9.83 0.16
N SER A 16 -4.04 -10.20 -1.11
CA SER A 16 -3.95 -11.60 -1.54
C SER A 16 -2.59 -12.23 -1.19
N ILE A 17 -1.49 -11.48 -1.40
CA ILE A 17 -0.13 -11.90 -1.02
C ILE A 17 0.00 -12.05 0.50
N HIS A 18 -0.67 -11.20 1.27
CA HIS A 18 -0.72 -11.30 2.73
C HIS A 18 -1.48 -12.55 3.18
N ASN A 19 -2.70 -12.75 2.65
CA ASN A 19 -3.57 -13.88 2.95
C ASN A 19 -2.96 -15.23 2.53
N GLY A 20 -2.14 -15.26 1.48
CA GLY A 20 -1.39 -16.44 1.05
C GLY A 20 -0.09 -16.68 1.83
N SER A 21 0.23 -15.88 2.84
CA SER A 21 1.50 -15.96 3.56
C SER A 21 1.38 -16.60 4.94
N ARG A 22 2.53 -16.92 5.56
CA ARG A 22 2.60 -17.35 6.96
C ARG A 22 2.08 -16.30 7.97
N ARG A 23 1.80 -15.07 7.52
CA ARG A 23 1.30 -13.96 8.33
C ARG A 23 -0.19 -13.64 8.10
N ALA A 24 -0.94 -14.53 7.44
CA ALA A 24 -2.34 -14.29 7.06
C ALA A 24 -3.29 -13.96 8.23
N ASN A 25 -2.97 -14.44 9.44
CA ASN A 25 -3.75 -14.15 10.66
C ASN A 25 -3.21 -12.95 11.45
N MET A 26 -2.18 -12.27 10.92
CA MET A 26 -1.56 -11.10 11.53
C MET A 26 -2.09 -9.81 10.89
N PRO A 27 -1.85 -8.62 11.46
CA PRO A 27 -2.37 -7.39 10.90
C PRO A 27 -1.92 -7.15 9.45
N PHE A 28 -2.84 -6.69 8.62
CA PHE A 28 -2.56 -6.03 7.35
C PHE A 28 -2.91 -4.55 7.50
N VAL A 29 -1.92 -3.69 7.37
CA VAL A 29 -2.09 -2.23 7.48
C VAL A 29 -1.72 -1.62 6.13
N SER A 30 -2.57 -0.74 5.58
CA SER A 30 -2.29 -0.05 4.33
C SER A 30 -2.22 1.47 4.54
N VAL A 31 -1.39 2.13 3.74
CA VAL A 31 -1.33 3.59 3.62
C VAL A 31 -1.04 3.99 2.18
N ASN A 32 -1.74 5.02 1.71
CA ASN A 32 -1.45 5.65 0.44
C ASN A 32 -0.52 6.85 0.68
N CYS A 33 0.71 6.77 0.19
CA CYS A 33 1.73 7.79 0.39
C CYS A 33 1.44 9.10 -0.35
N ALA A 34 0.67 9.06 -1.44
CA ALA A 34 0.30 10.22 -2.23
C ALA A 34 -0.84 11.04 -1.59
N ALA A 35 -1.63 10.42 -0.71
CA ALA A 35 -2.84 11.02 -0.14
C ALA A 35 -2.56 11.98 1.04
N LEU A 36 -1.32 12.01 1.55
CA LEU A 36 -0.93 12.75 2.75
C LEU A 36 0.22 13.70 2.46
N SER A 37 0.28 14.83 3.19
CA SER A 37 1.51 15.62 3.23
C SER A 37 2.64 14.82 3.88
N GLU A 38 3.89 15.15 3.57
CA GLU A 38 5.05 14.44 4.12
C GLU A 38 5.05 14.40 5.66
N THR A 39 4.71 15.51 6.32
CA THR A 39 4.62 15.60 7.77
C THR A 39 3.54 14.69 8.36
N LEU A 40 2.37 14.61 7.71
CA LEU A 40 1.29 13.72 8.13
C LEU A 40 1.66 12.27 7.88
N LEU A 41 2.23 11.95 6.72
CA LEU A 41 2.71 10.62 6.39
C LEU A 41 3.73 10.12 7.41
N GLU A 42 4.67 10.98 7.83
CA GLU A 42 5.62 10.67 8.89
C GLU A 42 4.92 10.40 10.22
N SER A 43 3.97 11.25 10.60
CA SER A 43 3.21 11.08 11.85
C SER A 43 2.36 9.80 11.86
N GLU A 44 1.81 9.41 10.72
CA GLU A 44 1.05 8.17 10.56
C GLU A 44 1.97 6.96 10.64
N LEU A 45 3.06 6.92 9.84
CA LEU A 45 3.93 5.75 9.77
C LEU A 45 4.69 5.49 11.08
N PHE A 46 5.25 6.54 11.68
CA PHE A 46 6.14 6.43 12.84
C PHE A 46 5.43 6.67 14.17
N GLY A 47 4.28 7.35 14.16
CA GLY A 47 3.65 7.82 15.38
C GLY A 47 4.44 8.97 16.01
N TYR A 48 3.92 9.49 17.12
CA TYR A 48 4.51 10.62 17.82
C TYR A 48 4.30 10.51 19.33
N GLU A 49 5.22 11.09 20.10
CA GLU A 49 5.06 11.26 21.54
C GLU A 49 4.23 12.51 21.86
N GLU A 50 3.64 12.53 23.06
CA GLU A 50 2.91 13.70 23.54
C GLU A 50 3.81 14.95 23.57
N GLY A 51 3.28 16.08 23.12
CA GLY A 51 4.02 17.35 23.10
C GLY A 51 5.06 17.50 22.00
N SER A 52 5.14 16.56 21.05
CA SER A 52 6.09 16.61 19.92
C SER A 52 5.85 17.76 18.94
N PHE A 53 4.60 18.24 18.79
CA PHE A 53 4.25 19.41 17.99
C PHE A 53 2.90 20.02 18.44
N THR A 54 2.59 21.23 17.98
CA THR A 54 1.33 21.91 18.25
C THR A 54 0.15 21.14 17.65
N GLY A 55 -0.76 20.63 18.50
CA GLY A 55 -1.87 19.76 18.07
C GLY A 55 -1.64 18.26 18.32
N ALA A 56 -0.50 17.87 18.89
CA ALA A 56 -0.28 16.50 19.32
C ALA A 56 -1.32 16.09 20.39
N VAL A 57 -2.03 14.99 20.12
CA VAL A 57 -3.02 14.41 21.05
C VAL A 57 -2.33 13.99 22.35
N ARG A 58 -2.97 14.26 23.50
CA ARG A 58 -2.52 13.80 24.82
C ARG A 58 -2.38 12.27 24.82
N GLY A 59 -1.26 11.75 25.32
CA GLY A 59 -0.90 10.33 25.27
C GLY A 59 -0.17 9.86 23.99
N GLY A 60 0.03 10.75 23.01
CA GLY A 60 0.71 10.43 21.75
C GLY A 60 -0.10 9.53 20.81
N LYS A 61 0.54 9.05 19.74
CA LYS A 61 -0.06 8.15 18.75
C LYS A 61 0.90 7.03 18.39
N LYS A 62 0.37 5.81 18.21
CA LYS A 62 1.13 4.69 17.65
C LYS A 62 1.24 4.81 16.14
N GLY A 63 2.41 4.50 15.60
CA GLY A 63 2.64 4.50 14.16
C GLY A 63 2.09 3.25 13.47
N LEU A 64 1.86 3.33 12.16
CA LEU A 64 1.45 2.19 11.34
C LEU A 64 2.47 1.05 11.37
N PHE A 65 3.77 1.35 11.51
CA PHE A 65 4.79 0.30 11.71
C PHE A 65 4.58 -0.49 13.01
N GLU A 66 4.16 0.17 14.09
CA GLU A 66 3.82 -0.52 15.34
C GLU A 66 2.54 -1.35 15.17
N LEU A 67 1.53 -0.79 14.49
CA LEU A 67 0.26 -1.47 14.25
C LEU A 67 0.42 -2.69 13.33
N ALA A 68 1.35 -2.64 12.39
CA ALA A 68 1.67 -3.74 11.47
C ALA A 68 2.64 -4.77 12.07
N HIS A 69 3.08 -4.62 13.33
CA HIS A 69 4.06 -5.50 13.94
C HIS A 69 3.62 -6.97 13.90
N GLY A 70 4.51 -7.85 13.43
CA GLY A 70 4.24 -9.28 13.20
C GLY A 70 3.48 -9.57 11.91
N GLY A 71 2.89 -8.55 11.29
CA GLY A 71 2.06 -8.64 10.09
C GLY A 71 2.72 -8.04 8.85
N THR A 72 1.92 -7.30 8.07
CA THR A 72 2.30 -6.68 6.80
C THR A 72 1.87 -5.22 6.75
N LEU A 73 2.77 -4.36 6.28
CA LEU A 73 2.48 -2.98 5.95
C LEU A 73 2.56 -2.81 4.43
N PHE A 74 1.46 -2.34 3.85
CA PHE A 74 1.33 -2.02 2.44
C PHE A 74 1.51 -0.51 2.22
N LEU A 75 2.48 -0.15 1.39
CA LEU A 75 2.78 1.23 1.01
C LEU A 75 2.36 1.43 -0.44
N ASP A 76 1.22 2.09 -0.66
CA ASP A 76 0.75 2.42 -2.00
C ASP A 76 1.31 3.77 -2.46
N GLU A 77 1.54 3.86 -3.77
CA GLU A 77 2.18 5.00 -4.43
C GLU A 77 3.53 5.39 -3.80
N ILE A 78 4.40 4.40 -3.59
CA ILE A 78 5.74 4.61 -3.03
C ILE A 78 6.62 5.51 -3.89
N GLY A 79 6.32 5.70 -5.17
CA GLY A 79 7.04 6.64 -6.03
C GLY A 79 6.80 8.12 -5.71
N GLU A 80 5.83 8.43 -4.83
CA GLU A 80 5.44 9.82 -4.50
C GLU A 80 6.16 10.37 -3.26
N ILE A 81 6.95 9.56 -2.56
CA ILE A 81 7.62 10.00 -1.31
C ILE A 81 8.88 10.82 -1.59
N SER A 82 9.13 11.82 -0.74
CA SER A 82 10.34 12.66 -0.83
C SER A 82 11.63 11.87 -0.59
N LEU A 83 12.77 12.33 -1.13
CA LEU A 83 14.10 11.76 -0.86
C LEU A 83 14.43 11.72 0.65
N GLY A 84 13.98 12.73 1.40
CA GLY A 84 14.13 12.78 2.85
C GLY A 84 13.39 11.63 3.52
N PHE A 85 12.16 11.37 3.10
CA PHE A 85 11.35 10.27 3.60
C PHE A 85 11.92 8.90 3.20
N GLN A 86 12.41 8.77 1.97
CA GLN A 86 13.08 7.56 1.47
C GLN A 86 14.26 7.15 2.37
N SER A 87 15.05 8.14 2.83
CA SER A 87 16.18 7.90 3.74
C SER A 87 15.73 7.35 5.09
N LYS A 88 14.61 7.85 5.64
CA LYS A 88 14.02 7.35 6.89
C LYS A 88 13.47 5.93 6.69
N LEU A 89 12.74 5.68 5.60
CA LEU A 89 12.21 4.37 5.30
C LEU A 89 13.31 3.32 5.14
N LEU A 90 14.38 3.63 4.39
CA LEU A 90 15.53 2.74 4.22
C LEU A 90 16.12 2.32 5.57
N ARG A 91 16.30 3.28 6.49
CA ARG A 91 16.80 3.00 7.83
C ARG A 91 15.93 1.99 8.58
N VAL A 92 14.60 2.14 8.52
CA VAL A 92 13.67 1.17 9.12
C VAL A 92 13.83 -0.22 8.50
N LEU A 93 13.96 -0.31 7.17
CA LEU A 93 14.13 -1.58 6.46
C LEU A 93 15.44 -2.29 6.81
N GLN A 94 16.50 -1.52 7.12
CA GLN A 94 17.82 -2.03 7.48
C GLN A 94 17.90 -2.40 8.96
N GLU A 95 17.56 -1.48 9.86
CA GLU A 95 17.69 -1.64 11.31
C GLU A 95 16.56 -2.50 11.90
N LYS A 96 15.41 -2.61 11.22
CA LYS A 96 14.18 -3.23 11.74
C LYS A 96 13.71 -2.59 13.04
N GLU A 97 13.90 -1.28 13.14
CA GLU A 97 13.58 -0.47 14.29
C GLU A 97 12.97 0.85 13.83
N ILE A 98 12.13 1.44 14.68
CA ILE A 98 11.56 2.77 14.47
C ILE A 98 11.78 3.65 15.69
N ARG A 99 11.64 4.96 15.50
CA ARG A 99 11.54 5.96 16.57
C ARG A 99 10.33 6.84 16.31
N LYS A 100 9.61 7.19 17.36
CA LYS A 100 8.48 8.14 17.28
C LYS A 100 8.99 9.55 17.04
N ILE A 101 8.17 10.37 16.38
CA ILE A 101 8.45 11.81 16.26
C ILE A 101 8.49 12.42 17.67
N GLY A 102 9.56 13.17 17.95
CA GLY A 102 9.81 13.79 19.26
C GLY A 102 10.27 12.82 20.35
N GLY A 103 10.34 11.51 20.08
CA GLY A 103 10.72 10.49 21.04
C GLY A 103 12.15 9.98 20.84
N GLY A 104 12.82 9.65 21.95
CA GLY A 104 14.16 9.03 21.92
C GLY A 104 14.14 7.50 21.90
N LYS A 105 13.00 6.88 22.19
CA LYS A 105 12.89 5.44 22.37
C LYS A 105 12.92 4.71 21.02
N VAL A 106 13.83 3.74 20.92
CA VAL A 106 13.92 2.81 19.81
C VAL A 106 12.95 1.66 20.02
N ILE A 107 12.18 1.31 18.99
CA ILE A 107 11.16 0.27 19.04
C ILE A 107 11.48 -0.77 17.97
N PRO A 108 11.82 -2.02 18.34
CA PRO A 108 12.05 -3.09 17.37
C PRO A 108 10.75 -3.51 16.69
N ILE A 109 10.82 -3.74 15.38
CA ILE A 109 9.67 -4.13 14.57
C ILE A 109 9.95 -5.38 13.74
N ASN A 110 8.91 -6.19 13.52
CA ASN A 110 8.95 -7.32 12.60
C ASN A 110 7.82 -7.19 11.58
N VAL A 111 8.02 -6.38 10.55
CA VAL A 111 6.99 -6.03 9.57
C VAL A 111 7.41 -6.52 8.19
N ARG A 112 6.48 -7.14 7.46
CA ARG A 112 6.66 -7.47 6.05
C ARG A 112 6.22 -6.25 5.25
N ILE A 113 7.04 -5.81 4.30
CA ILE A 113 6.73 -4.65 3.47
C ILE A 113 6.29 -5.12 2.10
N ILE A 114 5.17 -4.59 1.63
CA ILE A 114 4.73 -4.69 0.25
C ILE A 114 4.55 -3.26 -0.23
N CYS A 115 5.22 -2.89 -1.32
CA CYS A 115 5.07 -1.56 -1.92
C CYS A 115 4.38 -1.68 -3.26
N ALA A 116 3.67 -0.62 -3.65
CA ALA A 116 3.06 -0.48 -4.95
C ALA A 116 3.32 0.92 -5.54
N THR A 117 3.36 1.00 -6.87
CA THR A 117 3.43 2.29 -7.59
C THR A 117 3.01 2.12 -9.05
N ASN A 118 2.57 3.20 -9.67
CA ASN A 118 2.40 3.31 -11.12
C ASN A 118 3.62 3.93 -11.84
N ARG A 119 4.64 4.40 -11.10
CA ARG A 119 5.85 5.02 -11.67
C ARG A 119 6.90 3.99 -12.04
N ASN A 120 7.69 4.29 -13.06
CA ASN A 120 8.91 3.54 -13.33
C ASN A 120 10.01 3.99 -12.35
N LEU A 121 10.19 3.24 -11.26
CA LEU A 121 11.19 3.62 -10.25
C LEU A 121 12.63 3.56 -10.76
N PHE A 122 12.91 2.79 -11.81
CA PHE A 122 14.24 2.76 -12.40
C PHE A 122 14.56 4.11 -13.06
N GLU A 123 13.62 4.65 -13.86
CA GLU A 123 13.73 6.01 -14.42
C GLU A 123 13.81 7.07 -13.30
N GLU A 124 13.00 6.94 -12.24
CA GLU A 124 13.06 7.87 -11.11
C GLU A 124 14.43 7.83 -10.37
N VAL A 125 15.13 6.69 -10.39
CA VAL A 125 16.50 6.57 -9.88
C VAL A 125 17.49 7.29 -10.81
N GLU A 126 17.39 7.09 -12.12
CA GLU A 126 18.24 7.77 -13.10
C GLU A 126 18.07 9.30 -13.04
N GLU A 127 16.87 9.77 -12.70
CA GLU A 127 16.55 11.18 -12.54
C GLU A 127 16.75 11.72 -11.10
N GLU A 128 17.43 10.97 -10.23
CA GLU A 128 17.75 11.31 -8.84
C GLU A 128 16.53 11.65 -7.95
N ARG A 129 15.32 11.25 -8.36
CA ARG A 129 14.07 11.43 -7.58
C ARG A 129 13.79 10.25 -6.64
N PHE A 130 14.42 9.11 -6.90
CA PHE A 130 14.35 7.94 -6.04
C PHE A 130 15.74 7.42 -5.71
N ARG A 131 15.98 7.04 -4.46
CA ARG A 131 17.28 6.54 -4.04
C ARG A 131 17.50 5.13 -4.56
N GLU A 132 18.63 4.93 -5.21
CA GLU A 132 19.08 3.65 -5.75
C GLU A 132 19.10 2.54 -4.67
N ASP A 133 19.63 2.84 -3.48
CA ASP A 133 19.75 1.88 -2.38
C ASP A 133 18.39 1.41 -1.83
N LEU A 134 17.41 2.31 -1.76
CA LEU A 134 16.04 1.98 -1.40
C LEU A 134 15.36 1.18 -2.52
N TYR A 135 15.57 1.54 -3.79
CA TYR A 135 15.00 0.83 -4.93
C TYR A 135 15.38 -0.66 -4.88
N TYR A 136 16.68 -0.97 -4.83
CA TYR A 136 17.12 -2.37 -4.79
C TYR A 136 16.64 -3.12 -3.54
N ARG A 137 16.45 -2.43 -2.42
CA ARG A 137 15.92 -3.03 -1.19
C ARG A 137 14.43 -3.38 -1.29
N LEU A 138 13.65 -2.60 -2.04
CA LEU A 138 12.21 -2.81 -2.21
C LEU A 138 11.87 -3.71 -3.41
N SER A 139 12.72 -3.71 -4.43
CA SER A 139 12.54 -4.41 -5.71
C SER A 139 13.20 -5.79 -5.76
N SER A 140 13.37 -6.46 -4.61
CA SER A 140 13.90 -7.84 -4.61
C SER A 140 12.97 -8.84 -5.30
N LEU A 141 11.67 -8.55 -5.36
CA LEU A 141 10.68 -9.28 -6.13
C LEU A 141 9.68 -8.28 -6.70
N GLU A 142 9.47 -8.33 -8.02
CA GLU A 142 8.61 -7.41 -8.76
C GLU A 142 7.41 -8.17 -9.34
N LEU A 143 6.25 -7.52 -9.34
CA LEU A 143 5.01 -8.04 -9.91
C LEU A 143 4.36 -6.94 -10.75
N ASP A 144 4.25 -7.16 -12.05
CA ASP A 144 3.59 -6.24 -12.96
C ASP A 144 2.12 -6.60 -13.15
N LEU A 145 1.23 -5.68 -12.77
CA LEU A 145 -0.20 -5.82 -13.01
C LEU A 145 -0.56 -5.27 -14.38
N ILE A 146 -1.09 -6.17 -15.20
CA ILE A 146 -1.54 -5.86 -16.55
C ILE A 146 -2.82 -5.01 -16.50
N PRO A 147 -2.92 -3.90 -17.24
CA PRO A 147 -4.12 -3.07 -17.28
C PRO A 147 -5.30 -3.79 -17.93
N LEU A 148 -6.52 -3.42 -17.53
CA LEU A 148 -7.76 -4.10 -17.94
C LEU A 148 -7.93 -4.21 -19.47
N ARG A 149 -7.44 -3.22 -20.23
CA ARG A 149 -7.47 -3.23 -21.71
C ARG A 149 -6.73 -4.40 -22.36
N LEU A 150 -5.74 -4.99 -21.66
CA LEU A 150 -4.97 -6.14 -22.10
C LEU A 150 -5.50 -7.48 -21.52
N ARG A 151 -6.44 -7.43 -20.58
CA ARG A 151 -7.11 -8.60 -19.97
C ARG A 151 -8.62 -8.55 -20.19
N LYS A 152 -9.03 -8.43 -21.46
CA LYS A 152 -10.44 -8.23 -21.86
C LYS A 152 -11.41 -9.30 -21.35
N LYS A 153 -10.94 -10.53 -21.15
CA LYS A 153 -11.74 -11.64 -20.61
C LYS A 153 -12.22 -11.40 -19.18
N ASP A 154 -11.53 -10.56 -18.42
CA ASP A 154 -11.88 -10.26 -17.03
C ASP A 154 -12.99 -9.21 -16.93
N ILE A 155 -13.26 -8.46 -18.02
CA ILE A 155 -14.22 -7.34 -18.01
C ILE A 155 -15.63 -7.81 -17.64
N ILE A 156 -16.13 -8.86 -18.30
CA ILE A 156 -17.50 -9.35 -18.09
C ILE A 156 -17.66 -9.94 -16.67
N PRO A 157 -16.80 -10.86 -16.19
CA PRO A 157 -16.86 -11.35 -14.81
C PRO A 157 -16.80 -10.25 -13.76
N MET A 158 -15.89 -9.26 -13.93
CA MET A 158 -15.76 -8.14 -13.00
C MET A 158 -17.01 -7.27 -12.99
N ALA A 159 -17.56 -6.93 -14.15
CA ALA A 159 -18.78 -6.11 -14.26
C ALA A 159 -19.98 -6.80 -13.58
N ILE A 160 -20.15 -8.10 -13.80
CA ILE A 160 -21.21 -8.89 -13.14
C ILE A 160 -21.02 -8.90 -11.62
N SER A 161 -19.77 -9.08 -11.14
CA SER A 161 -19.47 -9.05 -9.70
C SER A 161 -19.85 -7.71 -9.07
N PHE A 162 -19.42 -6.59 -9.66
CA PHE A 162 -19.72 -5.26 -9.13
C PHE A 162 -21.22 -4.94 -9.16
N LEU A 163 -21.92 -5.33 -10.22
CA LEU A 163 -23.37 -5.15 -10.30
C LEU A 163 -24.11 -5.96 -9.22
N ASN A 164 -23.68 -7.20 -8.98
CA ASN A 164 -24.24 -8.03 -7.92
C ASN A 164 -23.98 -7.42 -6.53
N GLU A 165 -22.77 -6.94 -6.26
CA GLU A 165 -22.44 -6.27 -5.01
C GLU A 165 -23.34 -5.06 -4.76
N GLU A 166 -23.56 -4.20 -5.78
CA GLU A 166 -24.45 -3.05 -5.60
C GLU A 166 -25.93 -3.41 -5.53
N CYS A 167 -26.37 -4.45 -6.24
CA CYS A 167 -27.72 -4.97 -6.08
C CYS A 167 -27.97 -5.46 -4.64
N ILE A 168 -26.99 -6.14 -4.02
CA ILE A 168 -27.08 -6.59 -2.63
C ILE A 168 -27.19 -5.38 -1.68
N LYS A 169 -26.34 -4.35 -1.86
CA LYS A 169 -26.38 -3.14 -1.01
C LYS A 169 -27.70 -2.38 -1.13
N GLU A 170 -28.25 -2.31 -2.35
CA GLU A 170 -29.50 -1.62 -2.67
C GLU A 170 -30.75 -2.48 -2.45
N ASN A 171 -30.59 -3.73 -2.01
CA ASN A 171 -31.65 -4.74 -1.90
C ASN A 171 -32.47 -4.90 -3.20
N LYS A 172 -31.80 -4.86 -4.34
CA LYS A 172 -32.36 -5.06 -5.68
C LYS A 172 -31.98 -6.45 -6.20
N LYS A 173 -32.80 -7.00 -7.09
CA LYS A 173 -32.47 -8.23 -7.83
C LYS A 173 -32.02 -7.86 -9.22
N LEU A 174 -30.89 -8.42 -9.64
CA LEU A 174 -30.40 -8.27 -11.00
C LEU A 174 -31.23 -9.14 -11.94
N TYR A 175 -31.77 -8.54 -13.00
CA TYR A 175 -32.49 -9.23 -14.06
C TYR A 175 -31.94 -8.78 -15.40
N TRP A 176 -31.65 -9.73 -16.25
CA TRP A 176 -31.16 -9.48 -17.60
C TRP A 176 -32.25 -9.86 -18.60
N SER A 177 -32.64 -8.91 -19.44
CA SER A 177 -33.62 -9.17 -20.50
C SER A 177 -33.04 -9.98 -21.66
N ASN A 178 -31.71 -9.95 -21.84
CA ASN A 178 -30.99 -10.75 -22.82
C ASN A 178 -29.54 -11.02 -22.36
N ASP A 179 -29.28 -12.26 -21.96
CA ASP A 179 -27.94 -12.72 -21.54
C ASP A 179 -27.02 -13.10 -22.69
N SER A 180 -27.51 -13.10 -23.94
CA SER A 180 -26.72 -13.48 -25.11
C SER A 180 -25.52 -12.54 -25.35
N ILE A 181 -25.54 -11.34 -24.78
CA ILE A 181 -24.44 -10.38 -24.84
C ILE A 181 -23.18 -10.87 -24.09
N PHE A 182 -23.35 -11.82 -23.17
CA PHE A 182 -22.25 -12.45 -22.44
C PHE A 182 -21.72 -13.71 -23.14
N ASN A 183 -22.46 -14.25 -24.10
CA ASN A 183 -22.06 -15.43 -24.87
C ASN A 183 -21.11 -15.00 -25.99
N GLY A 184 -19.79 -15.12 -25.77
CA GLY A 184 -18.78 -14.84 -26.81
C GLY A 184 -17.45 -14.27 -26.32
N TYR A 185 -17.26 -14.13 -25.00
CA TYR A 185 -16.02 -13.69 -24.37
C TYR A 185 -15.31 -14.84 -23.65
#